data_AF-A0A1M4PMP2-F1
#
_entry.id   AF-A0A1M4PMP2-F1
#
_cell.length_a   1.000
_cell.length_b   1.000
_cell.length_c   1.000
_cell.angle_alpha   90.00
_cell.angle_beta   90.00
_cell.angle_gamma   90.00
#
_symmetry.space_group_name_H-M   'P 1'
#
loop_
_entity.id
_entity.type
_entity.pdbx_description
1 polymer ?
#
loop_
_entity_poly.entity_id
_entity_poly.type
_entity_poly.pdbx_seq_one_letter_code
_entity_poly.pdbx_strand_id
1 'polypeptide(L)'
;MSIVVLLLGIPPLMSFGSWSHIEIFGLGLFDLYDYFVSNISMPLVGLAGALVICWVWDKQVAKDEVTSNSKFEFRLFNIWYNLTKYLVPILLILVFLTATGILKI
;
A
#
# COMPACT_ATOMS: atom_id res chain seq x y z
N MET A 1 20.81 3.81 -6.33
CA MET A 1 19.34 4.01 -6.26
C MET A 1 18.90 5.35 -6.82
N SER A 2 19.48 6.48 -6.40
CA SER A 2 18.97 7.82 -6.76
C SER A 2 18.96 8.11 -8.27
N ILE A 3 20.01 7.73 -9.01
CA ILE A 3 20.07 7.92 -10.48
C ILE A 3 19.00 7.10 -11.21
N VAL A 4 18.71 5.88 -10.74
CA VAL A 4 17.69 5.01 -11.34
C VAL A 4 16.29 5.58 -11.12
N VAL A 5 15.99 6.07 -9.92
CA VAL A 5 14.71 6.72 -9.61
C VAL A 5 14.56 8.01 -10.44
N LEU A 6 15.64 8.76 -10.62
CA LEU A 6 15.63 9.98 -11.42
C LEU A 6 15.34 9.67 -12.90
N LEU A 7 15.99 8.65 -13.48
CA LEU A 7 15.73 8.20 -14.85
C LEU A 7 14.31 7.64 -15.03
N LEU A 8 13.79 6.90 -14.05
CA LEU A 8 12.43 6.35 -14.08
C LEU A 8 11.34 7.40 -13.82
N GLY A 9 11.67 8.54 -13.19
CA GLY A 9 10.75 9.63 -12.90
C GLY A 9 10.59 10.65 -14.04
N ILE A 10 11.49 10.66 -15.03
CA ILE A 10 11.41 11.57 -16.19
C ILE A 10 10.20 11.25 -17.10
N PRO A 11 9.91 9.97 -17.48
CA PRO A 11 8.80 9.64 -18.36
C PRO A 11 7.41 10.09 -17.85
N PRO A 12 7.04 9.88 -16.56
CA PRO A 12 5.78 10.39 -16.02
C PRO A 12 5.70 11.92 -16.05
N LEU A 13 6.79 12.63 -15.77
CA LEU A 13 6.82 14.10 -15.79
C LEU A 13 6.64 14.66 -17.21
N MET A 14 7.18 13.98 -18.22
CA MET A 14 7.01 14.37 -19.63
C MET A 14 5.59 14.13 -20.15
N SER A 15 4.78 13.32 -19.46
CA SER A 15 3.36 13.11 -19.78
C SER A 15 2.53 14.39 -19.69
N PHE A 16 2.95 15.37 -18.88
CA PHE A 16 2.28 16.68 -18.77
C PHE A 16 2.66 17.67 -19.89
N GLY A 17 3.61 17.31 -20.76
CA GLY A 17 4.15 18.17 -21.81
C GLY A 17 4.18 17.47 -23.17
N SER A 18 5.38 17.22 -23.71
CA SER A 18 5.56 16.69 -25.06
C SER A 18 5.03 15.27 -25.29
N TRP A 19 4.87 14.47 -24.24
CA TRP A 19 4.36 13.08 -24.32
C TRP A 19 2.89 12.96 -23.91
N SER A 20 2.14 14.06 -23.83
CA SER A 20 0.70 14.05 -23.56
C SER A 20 -0.13 13.29 -24.58
N HIS A 21 0.40 13.07 -25.80
CA HIS A 21 -0.23 12.31 -26.87
C HIS A 21 0.01 10.79 -26.76
N ILE A 22 0.91 10.34 -25.88
CA ILE A 22 1.19 8.93 -25.65
C ILE A 22 0.25 8.45 -24.55
N GLU A 23 -0.94 8.02 -24.96
CA GLU A 23 -1.93 7.42 -24.09
C GLU A 23 -1.89 5.90 -24.21
N ILE A 24 -1.76 5.21 -23.09
CA ILE A 24 -1.83 3.75 -23.02
C ILE A 24 -3.12 3.43 -22.26
N PHE A 25 -4.07 2.75 -22.90
CA PHE A 25 -5.43 2.52 -22.39
C PHE A 25 -6.26 3.80 -22.12
N GLY A 26 -5.95 4.91 -22.80
CA GLY A 26 -6.65 6.20 -22.59
C GLY A 26 -6.21 6.94 -21.32
N LEU A 27 -5.11 6.50 -20.71
CA LEU A 27 -4.46 7.12 -19.56
C LEU A 27 -3.08 7.62 -20.01
N GLY A 28 -2.70 8.81 -19.55
CA GLY A 28 -1.34 9.32 -19.76
C GLY A 28 -0.31 8.42 -19.05
N LEU A 29 0.96 8.52 -19.44
CA LEU A 29 2.04 7.75 -18.79
C LEU A 29 2.10 8.02 -17.28
N PHE A 30 1.82 9.25 -16.83
CA PHE A 30 1.73 9.54 -15.40
C PHE A 30 0.59 8.78 -14.72
N ASP A 31 -0.62 8.84 -15.30
CA ASP A 31 -1.81 8.22 -14.73
C ASP A 31 -1.70 6.69 -14.69
N LEU A 32 -1.01 6.09 -15.67
CA LEU A 32 -0.74 4.65 -15.68
C LEU A 32 0.20 4.25 -14.53
N TYR A 33 1.24 5.05 -14.28
CA TYR A 33 2.15 4.83 -13.17
C TYR A 33 1.44 5.02 -11.82
N ASP A 34 0.63 6.08 -11.70
CA ASP A 34 -0.15 6.34 -10.49
C ASP A 34 -1.16 5.21 -10.23
N TYR A 35 -1.88 4.76 -11.27
CA TYR A 35 -2.80 3.64 -11.16
C TYR A 35 -2.10 2.37 -10.67
N PHE A 36 -0.94 2.02 -11.25
CA PHE A 36 -0.20 0.84 -10.84
C PHE A 36 0.27 0.93 -9.37
N VAL A 37 0.70 2.11 -8.93
CA VAL A 37 1.15 2.29 -7.54
C VAL A 37 -0.03 2.29 -6.58
N SER A 38 -1.00 3.15 -6.81
CA SER A 38 -2.11 3.43 -5.88
C SER A 38 -3.12 2.29 -5.81
N ASN A 39 -3.42 1.62 -6.92
CA ASN A 39 -4.47 0.60 -7.00
C ASN A 39 -3.95 -0.84 -6.88
N ILE A 40 -2.69 -1.10 -7.25
CA ILE A 40 -2.12 -2.45 -7.22
C ILE A 40 -1.05 -2.56 -6.14
N SER A 41 -0.03 -1.70 -6.18
CA SER A 41 1.13 -1.83 -5.31
C SER A 41 0.81 -1.54 -3.84
N MET A 42 0.08 -0.44 -3.56
CA MET A 42 -0.24 -0.06 -2.18
C MET A 42 -1.09 -1.11 -1.45
N PRO A 43 -2.21 -1.61 -2.00
CA PRO A 43 -3.00 -2.63 -1.32
C PRO A 43 -2.22 -3.94 -1.13
N LEU A 44 -1.41 -4.33 -2.13
CA LEU A 44 -0.59 -5.54 -2.08
C LEU A 44 0.48 -5.46 -0.98
N VAL A 45 1.21 -4.34 -0.91
CA VAL A 45 2.23 -4.10 0.12
C VAL A 45 1.58 -4.04 1.51
N GLY A 46 0.41 -3.39 1.63
CA GLY A 46 -0.37 -3.37 2.86
C GLY A 46 -0.80 -4.77 3.29
N LEU A 47 -1.24 -5.62 2.35
CA LEU A 47 -1.70 -6.98 2.62
C LEU A 47 -0.55 -7.86 3.09
N ALA A 48 0.59 -7.79 2.38
CA ALA A 48 1.80 -8.48 2.76
C ALA A 48 2.26 -8.03 4.15
N GLY A 49 2.27 -6.72 4.44
CA GLY A 49 2.64 -6.19 5.74
C GLY A 49 1.73 -6.68 6.87
N ALA A 50 0.40 -6.61 6.67
CA ALA A 50 -0.56 -7.09 7.65
C ALA A 50 -0.45 -8.60 7.91
N LEU A 51 -0.25 -9.39 6.85
CA LEU A 51 -0.02 -10.84 6.97
C LEU A 51 1.28 -11.14 7.71
N VAL A 52 2.37 -10.44 7.43
CA VAL A 52 3.64 -10.65 8.14
C VAL A 52 3.49 -10.30 9.63
N ILE A 53 2.90 -9.16 9.96
CA ILE A 53 2.75 -8.72 11.36
C ILE A 53 1.77 -9.63 12.14
N CYS A 54 0.71 -10.12 11.50
CA CYS A 54 -0.32 -10.89 12.20
C CYS A 54 -0.11 -12.41 12.17
N TRP A 55 0.64 -12.93 11.20
CA TRP A 55 0.86 -14.37 11.02
C TRP A 55 2.31 -14.82 11.20
N VAL A 56 3.29 -13.96 10.90
CA VAL A 56 4.72 -14.30 11.07
C VAL A 56 5.26 -13.83 12.42
N TRP A 57 4.83 -12.65 12.89
CA TRP A 57 5.27 -12.15 14.20
C TRP A 57 4.40 -12.67 15.34
N ASP A 58 5.07 -13.10 16.41
CA ASP A 58 4.40 -13.38 17.67
C ASP A 58 3.79 -12.11 18.24
N LYS A 59 2.60 -12.26 18.83
CA LYS A 59 1.85 -11.17 19.43
C LYS A 59 2.66 -10.39 20.49
N GLN A 60 3.57 -11.07 21.18
CA GLN A 60 4.48 -10.45 22.15
C GLN A 60 5.52 -9.55 21.46
N VAL A 61 6.16 -10.03 20.38
CA VAL A 61 7.13 -9.23 19.60
C VAL A 61 6.46 -7.98 19.01
N ALA A 62 5.26 -8.14 18.44
CA ALA A 62 4.49 -7.00 17.94
C ALA A 62 4.10 -6.02 19.06
N LYS A 63 3.82 -6.52 20.27
CA LYS A 63 3.53 -5.68 21.44
C LYS A 63 4.78 -4.94 21.89
N ASP A 64 5.92 -5.62 21.96
CA ASP A 64 7.16 -5.04 22.44
C ASP A 64 7.66 -3.93 21.50
N GLU A 65 7.50 -4.11 20.18
CA GLU A 65 7.79 -3.05 19.21
C GLU A 65 6.86 -1.84 19.37
N VAL A 66 5.55 -2.06 19.44
CA VAL A 66 4.56 -0.96 19.61
C VAL A 66 4.72 -0.24 20.96
N THR A 67 5.13 -0.98 22.00
CA THR A 67 5.31 -0.49 23.37
C THR A 67 6.73 0.05 23.60
N SER A 68 7.61 0.06 22.58
CA SER A 68 9.03 0.42 22.68
C SER A 68 9.73 -0.28 23.84
N ASN A 69 9.65 -1.62 23.88
CA ASN A 69 10.16 -2.46 24.95
C ASN A 69 9.63 -2.04 26.34
N SER A 70 8.30 -1.94 26.47
CA SER A 70 7.63 -1.66 27.76
C SER A 70 7.78 -0.24 28.30
N LYS A 71 8.21 0.74 27.49
CA LYS A 71 8.29 2.15 27.90
C LYS A 71 6.94 2.87 27.96
N PHE A 72 5.96 2.43 27.17
CA PHE A 72 4.64 3.06 27.10
C PHE A 72 3.54 2.00 27.11
N GLU A 73 2.73 1.92 28.16
CA GLU A 73 1.64 0.95 28.22
C GLU A 73 0.58 1.21 27.16
N PHE A 74 0.59 0.41 26.10
CA PHE A 74 -0.45 0.46 25.07
C PHE A 74 -1.65 -0.38 25.51
N ARG A 75 -2.52 0.19 26.36
CA ARG A 75 -3.70 -0.49 26.93
C ARG A 75 -4.70 -0.98 25.87
N LEU A 76 -4.70 -0.35 24.69
CA LEU A 76 -5.55 -0.71 23.54
C LEU A 76 -4.88 -1.70 22.56
N PHE A 77 -3.72 -2.27 22.89
CA PHE A 77 -2.97 -3.16 21.99
C PHE A 77 -3.79 -4.34 21.49
N ASN A 78 -4.60 -4.94 22.37
CA ASN A 78 -5.41 -6.09 22.01
C ASN A 78 -6.48 -5.75 20.95
N ILE A 79 -7.05 -4.54 21.04
CA ILE A 79 -8.05 -4.04 20.08
C ILE A 79 -7.36 -3.71 18.76
N TRP A 80 -6.25 -2.98 18.81
CA TRP A 80 -5.47 -2.64 17.62
C TRP A 80 -4.97 -3.89 16.88
N TYR A 81 -4.46 -4.90 17.60
CA TYR A 81 -3.99 -6.15 17.01
C TYR A 81 -5.14 -6.93 16.37
N ASN A 82 -6.31 -7.02 17.01
CA ASN A 82 -7.47 -7.69 16.41
C ASN A 82 -8.01 -6.94 15.18
N LEU A 83 -8.03 -5.60 15.21
CA LEU A 83 -8.39 -4.80 14.04
C LEU A 83 -7.39 -5.00 12.90
N THR A 84 -6.10 -5.03 13.21
CA THR A 84 -5.06 -5.24 12.18
C THR A 84 -5.10 -6.67 11.63
N LYS A 85 -5.43 -7.66 12.46
CA LYS A 85 -5.52 -9.07 12.03
C LYS A 85 -6.74 -9.37 11.17
N TYR A 86 -7.88 -8.74 11.45
CA TYR A 86 -9.13 -9.06 10.75
C TYR A 86 -9.63 -7.92 9.86
N LEU A 87 -9.69 -6.69 10.37
CA LEU A 87 -10.25 -5.55 9.63
C LEU A 87 -9.34 -5.11 8.47
N VAL A 88 -8.03 -4.99 8.72
CA VAL A 88 -7.07 -4.53 7.70
C VAL A 88 -7.01 -5.44 6.46
N PRO A 89 -6.86 -6.77 6.57
CA PRO A 89 -6.88 -7.61 5.37
C PRO A 89 -8.22 -7.56 4.63
N ILE A 90 -9.36 -7.47 5.34
CA ILE A 90 -10.68 -7.31 4.71
C ILE A 90 -10.74 -6.00 3.92
N LEU A 91 -10.34 -4.88 4.52
CA LEU A 91 -10.35 -3.57 3.85
C LEU A 91 -9.42 -3.55 2.64
N LEU A 92 -8.23 -4.15 2.74
CA LEU A 92 -7.27 -4.20 1.63
C LEU A 92 -7.76 -5.08 0.47
N ILE A 93 -8.41 -6.21 0.77
CA ILE A 93 -9.08 -7.02 -0.24
C ILE A 93 -10.21 -6.22 -0.92
N LEU A 94 -11.01 -5.49 -0.15
CA LEU A 94 -12.06 -4.63 -0.71
C LEU A 94 -11.49 -3.54 -1.62
N VAL A 95 -10.45 -2.81 -1.16
CA VAL A 95 -9.78 -1.79 -1.97
C VAL A 95 -9.22 -2.39 -3.27
N PHE A 96 -8.60 -3.57 -3.19
CA PHE A 96 -8.07 -4.26 -4.37
C PHE A 96 -9.18 -4.70 -5.36
N LEU A 97 -10.33 -5.14 -4.85
CA LEU A 97 -11.49 -5.52 -5.67
C LEU A 97 -12.16 -4.29 -6.34
N THR A 98 -12.21 -3.15 -5.64
CA THR A 98 -12.69 -1.88 -6.20
C THR A 98 -11.70 -1.36 -7.25
N ALA A 99 -10.41 -1.42 -6.95
CA ALA A 99 -9.32 -1.05 -7.86
C ALA A 99 -9.34 -1.84 -9.18
N THR A 100 -9.61 -3.15 -9.14
CA THR A 100 -9.69 -4.01 -10.33
C THR A 100 -10.98 -3.80 -11.14
N GLY A 101 -11.88 -2.92 -10.70
CA GLY A 101 -13.11 -2.57 -11.42
C GLY A 101 -14.20 -3.63 -11.37
N ILE A 102 -14.03 -4.70 -10.57
CA ILE A 102 -15.02 -5.77 -10.38
C ILE A 102 -16.17 -5.29 -9.49
N LEU A 103 -15.89 -4.37 -8.54
CA LEU A 103 -16.88 -3.68 -7.72
C LEU A 103 -16.82 -2.17 -8.02
N LYS A 104 -17.81 -1.65 -8.75
CA LYS A 104 -18.10 -0.21 -8.77
C LYS A 104 -18.93 0.11 -7.54
N ILE A 105 -18.27 0.54 -6.47
CA ILE A 105 -18.92 1.29 -5.37
C ILE A 105 -18.78 2.76 -5.68
#